data_AF-A0A060BPU3-F1
#
_entry.id   AF-A0A060BPU3-F1
#
_cell.length_a   1.000
_cell.length_b   1.000
_cell.length_c   1.000
_cell.angle_alpha   90.00
_cell.angle_beta   90.00
_cell.angle_gamma   90.00
#
_symmetry.space_group_name_H-M   'P 1'
#
loop_
_entity.id
_entity.type
_entity.pdbx_description
1 polymer ?
#
loop_
_entity_poly.entity_id
_entity_poly.type
_entity_poly.pdbx_seq_one_letter_code
_entity_poly.pdbx_strand_id
1 'polypeptide(L)'
;MSTASSRAVHPDLLTIIVPRHPDRADAIHEALAAKGLSVARRSKGDPITAETAVYLGDTIGEMGLYLRLTEIAFVGKSLTGEGGQNP
;
A
#
# COMPACT_ATOMS: atom_id res chain seq x y z
N MET A 1 -20.03 11.59 -2.98
CA MET A 1 -19.57 10.72 -1.88
C MET A 1 -18.20 11.24 -1.46
N SER A 2 -18.09 11.87 -0.29
CA SER A 2 -16.81 12.38 0.23
C SER A 2 -15.94 11.17 0.59
N THR A 3 -14.83 10.94 -0.13
CA THR A 3 -13.83 9.95 0.28
C THR A 3 -13.07 10.53 1.46
N ALA A 4 -13.50 10.19 2.68
CA ALA A 4 -12.74 10.49 3.88
C ALA A 4 -11.39 9.77 3.78
N SER A 5 -10.31 10.53 3.60
CA SER A 5 -8.95 10.00 3.66
C SER A 5 -8.63 9.68 5.11
N SER A 6 -8.21 8.45 5.42
CA SER A 6 -7.80 8.06 6.78
C SER A 6 -6.68 8.95 7.34
N ARG A 7 -5.83 9.52 6.47
CA ARG A 7 -4.80 10.49 6.85
C ARG A 7 -5.35 11.84 7.34
N ALA A 8 -6.56 12.22 6.96
CA ALA A 8 -7.17 13.45 7.48
C ALA A 8 -7.51 13.34 8.97
N VAL A 9 -7.69 12.11 9.47
CA VAL A 9 -7.98 11.80 10.88
C VAL A 9 -6.71 11.36 11.61
N HIS A 10 -5.77 10.70 10.91
CA HIS A 10 -4.49 10.23 11.44
C HIS A 10 -3.33 10.66 10.53
N PRO A 11 -2.75 11.86 10.72
CA PRO A 11 -1.75 12.42 9.80
C PRO A 11 -0.46 11.58 9.73
N ASP A 12 -0.13 10.87 10.81
CA ASP A 12 1.07 10.02 10.91
C ASP A 12 0.86 8.61 10.30
N LEU A 13 -0.32 8.34 9.72
CA LEU A 13 -0.62 7.04 9.12
C LEU A 13 0.11 6.86 7.79
N LEU A 14 0.96 5.83 7.74
CA LEU A 14 1.53 5.30 6.50
C LEU A 14 0.71 4.11 6.02
N THR A 15 0.21 4.16 4.78
CA THR A 15 -0.50 3.02 4.17
C THR A 15 0.49 2.17 3.37
N ILE A 16 0.56 0.87 3.67
CA ILE A 16 1.37 -0.08 2.88
C ILE A 16 0.46 -0.81 1.89
N ILE A 17 0.82 -0.80 0.60
CA ILE A 17 0.14 -1.57 -0.44
C ILE A 17 1.11 -2.62 -0.97
N VAL A 18 0.71 -3.89 -0.91
CA VAL A 18 1.52 -5.03 -1.34
C VAL A 18 0.76 -5.77 -2.46
N PRO A 19 1.00 -5.45 -3.75
CA PRO A 19 0.29 -6.10 -4.84
C PRO A 19 0.67 -7.58 -4.96
N ARG A 20 -0.32 -8.43 -5.26
CA ARG A 20 -0.09 -9.87 -5.51
C ARG A 20 0.82 -10.12 -6.73
N HIS A 21 0.78 -9.22 -7.71
CA HIS A 21 1.58 -9.29 -8.92
C HIS A 21 2.43 -8.00 -9.02
N PRO A 22 3.76 -8.08 -8.81
CA PRO A 22 4.66 -6.92 -8.83
C PRO A 22 4.73 -6.17 -10.16
N ASP A 23 4.45 -6.84 -11.28
CA ASP A 23 4.34 -6.23 -12.62
C ASP A 23 3.29 -5.12 -12.69
N ARG A 24 2.30 -5.13 -11.78
CA ARG A 24 1.29 -4.07 -11.66
C ARG A 24 1.77 -2.83 -10.89
N ALA A 25 2.98 -2.84 -10.34
CA ALA A 25 3.46 -1.78 -9.47
C ALA A 25 3.52 -0.41 -10.15
N ASP A 26 3.94 -0.36 -11.41
CA ASP A 26 4.03 0.90 -12.16
C ASP A 26 2.64 1.52 -12.37
N ALA A 27 1.67 0.72 -12.82
CA ALA A 27 0.29 1.17 -12.99
C ALA A 27 -0.35 1.61 -11.67
N ILE A 28 -0.06 0.92 -10.55
CA ILE A 28 -0.55 1.30 -9.22
C ILE A 28 0.09 2.63 -8.79
N HIS A 29 1.40 2.78 -8.98
CA HIS A 29 2.12 4.00 -8.65
C HIS A 29 1.55 5.20 -9.42
N GLU A 30 1.37 5.08 -10.74
CA GLU A 30 0.76 6.12 -11.59
C GLU A 30 -0.64 6.50 -11.11
N ALA A 31 -1.49 5.50 -10.80
CA ALA A 31 -2.85 5.75 -10.31
C ALA A 31 -2.88 6.47 -8.94
N LEU A 32 -1.90 6.23 -8.08
CA LEU A 32 -1.77 6.92 -6.79
C LEU A 32 -1.19 8.33 -6.95
N ALA A 33 -0.18 8.50 -7.81
CA ALA A 33 0.40 9.80 -8.14
C ALA A 33 -0.62 10.73 -8.78
N ALA A 34 -1.48 10.21 -9.68
CA ALA A 34 -2.59 10.96 -10.29
C ALA A 34 -3.63 11.47 -9.26
N LYS A 35 -3.66 10.88 -8.05
CA LYS A 35 -4.47 11.34 -6.91
C LYS A 35 -3.72 12.32 -6.00
N GLY A 36 -2.51 12.74 -6.37
CA GLY A 36 -1.68 13.65 -5.59
C GLY A 36 -1.01 13.01 -4.38
N LEU A 37 -0.93 11.67 -4.32
CA LEU A 37 -0.30 10.97 -3.21
C LEU A 37 1.20 10.83 -3.43
N SER A 38 1.99 11.12 -2.40
CA SER A 38 3.42 10.79 -2.36
C SER A 38 3.58 9.29 -2.10
N VAL A 39 4.30 8.60 -2.99
CA VAL A 39 4.47 7.15 -2.96
C VAL A 39 5.96 6.80 -2.96
N ALA A 40 6.39 6.00 -2.00
CA ALA A 40 7.73 5.41 -1.97
C ALA A 40 7.65 3.92 -2.34
N ARG A 41 8.61 3.39 -3.10
CA ARG A 41 8.63 2.00 -3.57
C ARG A 41 9.77 1.19 -2.97
N ARG A 42 9.45 -0.04 -2.55
CA ARG A 42 10.43 -1.01 -2.04
C ARG A 42 11.46 -1.38 -3.11
N SER A 43 11.01 -1.71 -4.32
CA SER A 43 11.87 -2.14 -5.42
C SER A 43 12.86 -1.07 -5.90
N LYS A 44 12.58 0.21 -5.64
CA LYS A 44 13.44 1.35 -6.01
C LYS A 44 14.35 1.81 -4.88
N GLY A 45 14.15 1.30 -3.66
CA GLY A 45 14.90 1.74 -2.49
C GLY A 45 14.56 3.16 -2.06
N ASP A 46 13.34 3.62 -2.35
CA ASP A 46 12.94 4.99 -2.02
C ASP A 46 12.89 5.19 -0.50
N PRO A 47 13.34 6.35 0.00
CA PRO A 47 13.21 6.67 1.42
C PRO A 47 11.74 6.90 1.77
N ILE A 48 11.33 6.45 2.97
CA ILE A 48 10.05 6.82 3.57
C ILE A 48 10.28 8.12 4.35
N THR A 49 9.51 9.15 4.03
CA THR A 49 9.54 10.47 4.69
C THR A 49 8.20 10.79 5.34
N ALA A 50 8.09 11.91 6.05
CA ALA A 50 6.83 12.35 6.66
C ALA A 50 5.73 12.63 5.61
N GLU A 51 6.14 13.00 4.39
CA GLU A 51 5.25 13.28 3.27
C GLU A 51 4.75 11.99 2.60
N THR A 52 5.42 10.85 2.80
CA THR A 52 5.03 9.58 2.18
C THR A 52 3.64 9.18 2.66
N ALA A 53 2.70 9.12 1.71
CA ALA A 53 1.33 8.71 1.95
C ALA A 53 1.14 7.20 1.78
N VAL A 54 1.84 6.62 0.80
CA VAL A 54 1.79 5.20 0.49
C VAL A 54 3.19 4.62 0.36
N TYR A 55 3.43 3.48 0.99
CA TYR A 55 4.60 2.65 0.71
C TYR A 55 4.18 1.44 -0.12
N LEU A 56 4.74 1.29 -1.31
CA LEU A 56 4.44 0.21 -2.23
C LEU A 56 5.46 -0.93 -2.03
N GLY A 57 5.00 -2.02 -1.41
CA GLY A 57 5.75 -3.26 -1.25
C GLY A 57 5.71 -4.12 -2.51
N ASP A 58 6.38 -3.68 -3.57
CA ASP A 58 6.36 -4.29 -4.92
C ASP A 58 7.46 -5.34 -5.15
N THR A 59 7.80 -6.09 -4.10
CA THR A 59 8.81 -7.17 -4.13
C THR A 59 8.19 -8.50 -3.67
N ILE A 60 8.76 -9.61 -4.11
CA ILE A 60 8.26 -10.95 -3.79
C ILE A 60 8.92 -11.48 -2.51
N GLY A 61 8.16 -12.22 -1.70
CA GLY A 61 8.69 -12.92 -0.52
C GLY A 61 8.77 -12.08 0.75
N GLU A 62 8.37 -10.80 0.70
CA GLU A 62 8.44 -9.88 1.86
C GLU A 62 7.09 -9.73 2.61
N MET A 63 6.06 -10.54 2.29
CA MET A 63 4.75 -10.41 2.95
C MET A 63 4.82 -10.55 4.48
N GLY A 64 5.65 -11.49 4.97
CA GLY A 64 5.87 -11.68 6.41
C GLY A 64 6.52 -10.47 7.09
N LEU A 65 7.32 -9.67 6.37
CA LEU A 65 7.85 -8.40 6.89
C LEU A 65 6.71 -7.42 7.11
N TYR A 66 5.85 -7.23 6.11
CA TYR A 66 4.76 -6.26 6.19
C TYR A 66 3.77 -6.59 7.31
N LEU A 67 3.36 -7.86 7.44
CA LEU A 67 2.45 -8.29 8.51
C LEU A 67 3.03 -8.09 9.91
N ARG A 68 4.35 -8.12 10.08
CA ARG A 68 5.02 -7.87 11.37
C ARG A 68 5.17 -6.39 11.69
N LEU A 69 5.19 -5.53 10.68
CA LEU A 69 5.35 -4.07 10.83
C LEU A 69 4.01 -3.35 10.99
N THR A 70 2.90 -3.94 10.53
CA THR A 70 1.59 -3.30 10.55
C THR A 70 0.73 -3.78 11.72
N GLU A 71 0.20 -2.86 12.51
CA GLU A 71 -0.77 -3.16 13.57
C GLU A 71 -2.13 -3.60 13.02
N ILE A 72 -2.47 -3.14 11.81
CA ILE A 72 -3.72 -3.45 11.11
C ILE A 72 -3.37 -3.84 9.67
N ALA A 73 -3.85 -5.00 9.25
CA ALA A 73 -3.70 -5.49 7.88
C ALA A 73 -5.06 -5.76 7.24
N PHE A 74 -5.23 -5.31 6.00
CA PHE A 74 -6.37 -5.66 5.16
C PHE A 74 -5.91 -6.52 4.00
N VAL A 75 -6.36 -7.77 3.96
CA VAL A 75 -6.07 -8.68 2.84
C VAL A 75 -7.14 -8.51 1.77
N GLY A 76 -6.70 -8.21 0.54
CA GLY A 76 -7.56 -8.04 -0.63
C GLY A 76 -8.41 -9.28 -0.97
N LYS A 77 -9.16 -9.22 -2.09
CA LYS A 77 -10.21 -10.19 -2.49
C LYS A 77 -11.40 -10.33 -1.51
N SER A 78 -11.32 -9.78 -0.30
CA SER A 78 -12.41 -9.76 0.68
C SER A 78 -13.57 -8.82 0.32
N LEU A 79 -13.37 -7.89 -0.64
CA LEU A 79 -14.37 -6.90 -1.06
C LEU A 79 -15.29 -7.37 -2.20
N THR A 80 -14.94 -8.47 -2.90
CA THR A 80 -15.68 -8.95 -4.08
C THR A 80 -16.17 -10.39 -3.93
N GLY A 81 -16.27 -10.90 -2.70
CA GLY A 81 -16.88 -12.21 -2.41
C GLY A 81 -16.01 -13.45 -2.71
N GLU A 82 -14.79 -13.28 -3.23
CA GLU A 82 -13.91 -14.40 -3.62
C GLU A 82 -12.71 -14.67 -2.68
N GLY A 83 -12.65 -14.05 -1.49
CA GLY A 83 -11.76 -14.44 -0.38
C GLY A 83 -10.24 -14.33 -0.58
N GLY A 84 -9.60 -13.49 0.27
CA GLY A 84 -8.65 -13.87 1.32
C GLY A 84 -7.50 -14.88 1.13
N GLN A 85 -6.99 -15.17 -0.06
CA GLN A 85 -5.78 -16.01 -0.14
C GLN A 85 -4.49 -15.20 0.05
N ASN A 86 -4.09 -15.08 1.32
CA ASN A 86 -2.69 -15.09 1.71
C ASN A 86 -2.37 -16.54 2.17
N PRO A 87 -1.28 -17.18 1.71
CA PRO A 87 -0.86 -18.46 2.28
C PRO A 87 -0.47 -18.30 3.76
#